data_AF-A0A447MVS5-F1
#
_entry.id   AF-A0A447MVS5-F1
#
_cell.length_a   1.000
_cell.length_b   1.000
_cell.length_c   1.000
_cell.angle_alpha   90.00
_cell.angle_beta   90.00
_cell.angle_gamma   90.00
#
_symmetry.space_group_name_H-M   'P 1'
#
loop_
_entity.id
_entity.type
_entity.pdbx_description
1 polymer ?
#
loop_
_entity_poly.entity_id
_entity_poly.type
_entity_poly.pdbx_seq_one_letter_code
_entity_poly.pdbx_strand_id
1 'polypeptide(L)'
;MSFYVKAVVEALKRYPEVNASIDGDDVVYHNYFDVSMAVSTPRGLVTPVLRDVDTLGMADIEKKIKELAVKGRDGKLTVEDLTGGNFTITNGGVFGSLMSTPIINPPQSGDSGNACY
;
A
#
# COMPACT_ATOMS: atom_id res chain seq x y z
N MET A 1 5.82 -1.76 11.09
CA MET A 1 4.77 -1.48 10.08
C MET A 1 3.90 -2.72 9.79
N SER A 2 4.47 -3.91 9.82
CA SER A 2 3.83 -5.22 9.58
C SER A 2 2.53 -5.46 10.35
N PHE A 3 2.44 -5.07 11.62
CA PHE A 3 1.19 -5.19 12.39
C PHE A 3 0.04 -4.38 11.75
N TYR A 4 0.31 -3.12 11.38
CA TYR A 4 -0.69 -2.26 10.75
C TYR A 4 -1.11 -2.80 9.39
N VAL A 5 -0.13 -3.24 8.59
CA VAL A 5 -0.38 -3.91 7.31
C VAL A 5 -1.28 -5.14 7.48
N LYS A 6 -1.01 -6.00 8.48
CA LYS A 6 -1.88 -7.15 8.79
C LYS A 6 -3.27 -6.75 9.24
N ALA A 7 -3.40 -5.70 10.06
CA ALA A 7 -4.70 -5.18 10.48
C ALA A 7 -5.53 -4.66 9.28
N VAL A 8 -4.88 -3.95 8.35
CA VAL A 8 -5.52 -3.50 7.10
C VAL A 8 -5.98 -4.69 6.27
N VAL A 9 -5.15 -5.72 6.09
CA VAL A 9 -5.54 -6.93 5.36
C VAL A 9 -6.77 -7.60 6.00
N GLU A 10 -6.82 -7.72 7.33
CA GLU A 10 -8.00 -8.29 8.01
C GLU A 10 -9.24 -7.40 7.86
N ALA A 11 -9.09 -6.08 7.79
CA ALA A 11 -10.18 -5.17 7.47
C ALA A 11 -10.68 -5.35 6.02
N LEU A 12 -9.76 -5.46 5.05
CA LEU A 12 -10.10 -5.70 3.63
C LEU A 12 -10.83 -7.02 3.43
N LYS A 13 -10.47 -8.07 4.17
CA LYS A 13 -11.20 -9.35 4.17
C LYS A 13 -12.63 -9.21 4.69
N ARG A 14 -12.85 -8.33 5.66
CA ARG A 14 -14.15 -8.10 6.29
C ARG A 14 -15.05 -7.17 5.48
N TYR A 15 -14.46 -6.26 4.72
CA TYR A 15 -15.13 -5.27 3.88
C TYR A 15 -14.59 -5.35 2.44
N PRO A 16 -14.99 -6.39 1.68
CA PRO A 16 -14.43 -6.69 0.36
C PRO A 16 -14.69 -5.58 -0.66
N GLU A 17 -15.70 -4.74 -0.46
CA GLU A 17 -15.97 -3.56 -1.30
C GLU A 17 -14.81 -2.56 -1.28
N VAL A 18 -14.06 -2.50 -0.18
CA VAL A 18 -12.87 -1.64 -0.03
C VAL A 18 -11.65 -2.23 -0.72
N ASN A 19 -11.64 -3.54 -0.98
CA ASN A 19 -10.60 -4.21 -1.76
C ASN A 19 -10.94 -4.27 -3.25
N ALA A 20 -12.10 -3.76 -3.67
CA ALA A 20 -12.54 -3.77 -5.07
C ALA A 20 -11.96 -2.59 -5.86
N SER A 21 -12.03 -2.65 -7.19
CA SER A 21 -11.81 -1.51 -8.09
C SER A 21 -13.05 -1.23 -8.92
N ILE A 22 -13.10 -0.04 -9.51
CA ILE A 22 -14.12 0.32 -10.50
C ILE A 22 -13.50 0.23 -11.89
N ASP A 23 -14.13 -0.54 -12.76
CA ASP A 23 -13.79 -0.65 -14.18
C ASP A 23 -15.01 -0.27 -15.02
N GLY A 24 -15.02 0.97 -15.53
CA GLY A 24 -16.19 1.56 -16.18
C GLY A 24 -17.37 1.67 -15.21
N ASP A 25 -18.45 0.92 -15.50
CA ASP A 25 -19.67 0.85 -14.69
C ASP A 25 -19.69 -0.39 -13.76
N ASP A 26 -18.68 -1.25 -13.84
CA ASP A 26 -18.61 -2.51 -13.10
C ASP A 26 -17.71 -2.39 -11.85
N VAL A 27 -18.10 -3.09 -10.78
CA VAL A 27 -17.29 -3.26 -9.58
C VAL A 27 -16.54 -4.59 -9.65
N VAL A 28 -15.22 -4.53 -9.65
CA VAL A 28 -14.35 -5.71 -9.73
C VAL A 28 -13.81 -6.05 -8.35
N TYR A 29 -14.23 -7.19 -7.82
CA TYR A 29 -13.76 -7.69 -6.52
C TYR A 29 -12.47 -8.51 -6.67
N HIS A 30 -11.50 -8.27 -5.79
CA HIS A 30 -10.24 -8.98 -5.78
C HIS A 30 -10.13 -9.97 -4.61
N ASN A 31 -9.62 -11.17 -4.91
CA ASN A 31 -9.34 -12.22 -3.91
C ASN A 31 -7.86 -12.27 -3.50
N TYR A 32 -7.10 -11.24 -3.83
CA TYR A 32 -5.71 -11.04 -3.43
C TYR A 32 -5.58 -9.71 -2.69
N PHE A 33 -4.53 -9.60 -1.87
CA PHE A 33 -4.32 -8.48 -0.96
C PHE A 33 -2.97 -7.83 -1.24
N ASP A 34 -2.92 -7.08 -2.34
CA ASP A 34 -1.76 -6.30 -2.74
C ASP A 34 -1.88 -4.89 -2.15
N VAL A 35 -0.95 -4.52 -1.27
CA VAL A 35 -0.99 -3.27 -0.51
C VAL A 35 0.16 -2.37 -0.93
N SER A 36 -0.17 -1.23 -1.51
CA SER A 36 0.80 -0.17 -1.81
C SER A 36 1.22 0.53 -0.52
N MET A 37 2.51 0.82 -0.36
CA MET A 37 3.02 1.53 0.80
C MET A 37 3.83 2.75 0.37
N ALA A 38 3.48 3.92 0.89
CA ALA A 38 4.18 5.15 0.58
C ALA A 38 5.60 5.14 1.18
N VAL A 39 6.61 5.34 0.32
CA VAL A 39 8.03 5.37 0.66
C VAL A 39 8.62 6.69 0.19
N SER A 40 9.31 7.40 1.10
CA SER A 40 10.07 8.59 0.76
C SER A 40 11.41 8.23 0.12
N THR A 41 11.69 8.82 -1.04
CA THR A 41 12.94 8.63 -1.79
C THR A 41 13.57 9.99 -2.12
N PRO A 42 14.85 10.05 -2.52
CA PRO A 42 15.47 11.30 -2.97
C PRO A 42 14.77 11.94 -4.18
N ARG A 43 14.00 11.17 -4.96
CA ARG A 43 13.23 11.66 -6.12
C ARG A 43 11.78 12.05 -5.77
N GLY A 44 11.39 11.95 -4.50
CA GLY A 44 10.04 12.21 -4.03
C GLY A 44 9.36 10.98 -3.42
N LEU A 45 8.05 11.07 -3.23
CA LEU A 45 7.23 9.99 -2.70
C LEU A 45 6.90 8.98 -3.82
N VAL A 46 7.10 7.71 -3.54
CA VAL A 46 6.69 6.60 -4.42
C VAL A 46 5.90 5.57 -3.61
N THR A 47 5.05 4.79 -4.27
CA THR A 47 4.10 3.87 -3.62
C THR A 47 4.28 2.42 -4.09
N PRO A 48 5.41 1.77 -3.78
CA PRO A 48 5.64 0.39 -4.18
C PRO A 48 4.63 -0.57 -3.54
N VAL A 49 4.36 -1.68 -4.22
CA VAL A 49 3.34 -2.67 -3.89
C VAL A 49 3.94 -3.84 -3.13
N LEU A 50 3.41 -4.12 -1.95
CA LEU A 50 3.61 -5.39 -1.25
C LEU A 50 2.58 -6.39 -1.80
N ARG A 51 3.06 -7.47 -2.41
CA ARG A 51 2.20 -8.50 -3.01
C ARG A 51 1.84 -9.63 -2.06
N ASP A 52 0.61 -10.13 -2.18
CA ASP A 52 0.06 -11.29 -1.48
C ASP A 52 0.25 -11.22 0.04
N VAL A 53 -0.03 -10.06 0.62
CA VAL A 53 0.33 -9.73 2.00
C VAL A 53 -0.38 -10.60 3.03
N ASP A 54 -1.55 -11.12 2.68
CA ASP A 54 -2.30 -12.07 3.50
C ASP A 54 -1.51 -13.36 3.74
N THR A 55 -0.73 -13.82 2.76
CA THR A 55 0.08 -15.05 2.83
C THR A 55 1.39 -14.91 3.61
N LEU A 56 1.86 -13.68 3.82
CA LEU A 56 3.18 -13.41 4.41
C LEU A 56 3.16 -13.40 5.95
N GLY A 57 4.25 -13.81 6.60
CA GLY A 57 4.46 -13.55 8.02
C GLY A 57 4.80 -12.07 8.30
N MET A 58 4.66 -11.61 9.54
CA MET A 58 5.04 -10.24 9.90
C MET A 58 6.52 -9.93 9.62
N ALA A 59 7.41 -10.90 9.87
CA ALA A 59 8.83 -10.75 9.57
C ALA A 59 9.11 -10.61 8.06
N ASP A 60 8.40 -11.37 7.23
CA ASP A 60 8.53 -11.29 5.77
C ASP A 60 8.00 -9.95 5.24
N ILE A 61 6.91 -9.45 5.83
CA ILE A 61 6.38 -8.12 5.51
C ILE A 61 7.42 -7.03 5.81
N GLU A 62 8.02 -7.01 7.00
CA GLU A 62 9.07 -6.02 7.32
C GLU A 62 10.28 -6.15 6.39
N LYS A 63 10.68 -7.38 6.05
CA LYS A 63 11.78 -7.64 5.13
C LYS A 63 11.48 -7.07 3.74
N LYS A 64 10.30 -7.36 3.17
CA LYS A 64 9.88 -6.83 1.86
C LYS A 64 9.76 -5.30 1.86
N ILE A 65 9.20 -4.72 2.92
CA ILE A 65 9.14 -3.26 3.10
C ILE A 65 10.54 -2.65 3.01
N LYS A 66 11.50 -3.24 3.74
CA LYS A 66 12.89 -2.78 3.74
C LYS A 66 13.54 -2.91 2.36
N GLU A 67 13.29 -4.01 1.66
CA GLU A 67 13.80 -4.24 0.29
C GLU A 67 13.26 -3.20 -0.70
N LEU A 68 11.95 -2.94 -0.70
CA LEU A 68 11.32 -1.92 -1.54
C LEU A 68 11.80 -0.51 -1.17
N ALA A 69 12.01 -0.22 0.12
CA ALA A 69 12.55 1.06 0.56
C ALA A 69 13.99 1.29 0.07
N VAL A 70 14.84 0.26 0.12
CA VAL A 70 16.21 0.31 -0.43
C VAL A 70 16.17 0.48 -1.95
N LYS A 71 15.35 -0.31 -2.67
CA LYS A 71 15.16 -0.15 -4.12
C LYS A 71 14.69 1.27 -4.48
N GLY A 72 13.75 1.83 -3.74
CA GLY A 72 13.24 3.18 -3.94
C GLY A 72 14.33 4.24 -3.76
N ARG A 73 15.13 4.12 -2.69
CA ARG A 73 16.27 5.00 -2.44
C ARG A 73 17.31 4.93 -3.56
N ASP A 74 17.59 3.72 -4.04
CA ASP A 74 18.55 3.46 -5.12
C ASP A 74 18.01 3.81 -6.52
N GLY A 75 16.72 4.15 -6.64
CA GLY A 75 16.07 4.40 -7.92
C GLY A 75 15.93 3.16 -8.81
N LYS A 76 15.83 1.97 -8.19
CA LYS A 76 15.76 0.65 -8.84
C LYS A 76 14.39 0.00 -8.76
N LEU A 77 13.35 0.74 -8.37
CA LEU A 77 11.98 0.25 -8.45
C LEU A 77 11.60 0.04 -9.91
N THR A 78 11.03 -1.12 -10.22
CA THR A 78 10.51 -1.40 -11.55
C THR A 78 9.07 -0.91 -11.69
N VAL A 79 8.53 -0.92 -12.90
CA VAL A 79 7.12 -0.58 -13.12
C VAL A 79 6.21 -1.55 -12.37
N GLU A 80 6.57 -2.84 -12.36
CA GLU A 80 5.85 -3.89 -11.66
C GLU A 80 5.89 -3.70 -10.14
N ASP A 81 6.95 -3.09 -9.59
CA ASP A 81 7.00 -2.75 -8.16
C ASP A 81 6.00 -1.62 -7.82
N LEU A 82 5.53 -0.82 -8.79
CA LEU A 82 4.69 0.37 -8.57
C LEU A 82 3.22 0.19 -8.99
N THR A 83 2.88 -0.89 -9.69
CA THR A 83 1.55 -1.09 -10.29
C THR A 83 0.80 -2.28 -9.71
N GLY A 84 -0.53 -2.17 -9.68
CA GLY A 84 -1.42 -3.28 -9.35
C GLY A 84 -1.67 -3.49 -7.86
N GLY A 85 -1.41 -2.49 -7.01
CA GLY A 85 -1.91 -2.50 -5.63
C GLY A 85 -3.41 -2.25 -5.60
N ASN A 86 -4.09 -2.83 -4.62
CA ASN A 86 -5.54 -2.72 -4.42
C ASN A 86 -5.88 -1.59 -3.45
N PHE A 87 -5.02 -1.43 -2.44
CA PHE A 87 -5.20 -0.47 -1.36
C PHE A 87 -3.86 0.20 -1.06
N THR A 88 -3.87 1.49 -0.79
CA THR A 88 -2.66 2.23 -0.40
C THR A 88 -2.64 2.52 1.09
N ILE A 89 -1.48 2.35 1.71
CA ILE A 89 -1.17 2.80 3.06
C ILE A 89 -0.13 3.91 2.93
N THR A 90 -0.47 5.10 3.42
CA THR A 90 0.47 6.22 3.52
C THR A 90 0.78 6.57 4.97
N ASN A 91 2.06 6.77 5.28
CA ASN A 91 2.48 7.28 6.58
C ASN A 91 2.70 8.79 6.49
N GLY A 92 1.66 9.58 6.79
CA GLY A 92 1.70 11.04 6.79
C GLY A 92 2.56 11.64 7.91
N GLY A 93 2.90 10.85 8.94
CA GLY A 93 3.67 11.30 10.10
C GLY A 93 5.08 11.75 9.77
N VAL A 94 5.70 11.16 8.74
CA VAL A 94 7.07 11.51 8.29
C VAL A 94 7.12 12.91 7.65
N PHE A 95 5.98 13.40 7.14
CA PHE A 95 5.85 14.73 6.53
C PHE A 95 5.16 15.75 7.45
N GLY A 96 4.98 15.42 8.73
CA GLY A 96 4.40 16.32 9.73
C GLY A 96 2.88 16.47 9.64
N SER A 97 2.18 15.57 8.95
CA SER A 97 0.72 15.58 8.82
C SER A 97 0.08 14.56 9.76
N LEU A 98 -0.73 15.04 10.71
CA LEU A 98 -1.53 14.23 11.64
C LEU A 98 -2.73 13.55 10.97
N MET A 99 -3.24 14.14 9.90
CA MET A 99 -4.30 13.65 9.03
C MET A 99 -4.03 14.18 7.63
N SER A 100 -3.54 13.33 6.74
CA SER A 100 -3.46 13.64 5.31
C SER A 100 -4.66 13.01 4.63
N THR A 101 -5.46 13.78 3.88
CA THR A 101 -6.42 13.20 2.92
C THR A 101 -5.60 12.51 1.83
N PRO A 102 -5.58 11.18 1.77
CA PRO A 102 -4.77 10.50 0.79
C PRO A 102 -5.36 10.70 -0.61
N ILE A 103 -4.49 10.80 -1.62
CA ILE A 103 -4.90 10.87 -3.02
C ILE A 103 -4.99 9.43 -3.53
N ILE A 104 -6.21 9.00 -3.87
CA ILE A 104 -6.46 7.67 -4.44
C ILE A 104 -5.71 7.53 -5.78
N ASN A 105 -4.95 6.44 -5.94
CA ASN A 105 -4.31 6.10 -7.20
C ASN A 105 -5.25 5.22 -8.05
N PRO A 106 -5.82 5.72 -9.17
CA PRO A 106 -6.73 4.92 -9.99
C PRO A 106 -6.08 3.60 -10.46
N PRO A 107 -6.81 2.46 -10.49
CA PRO A 107 -8.25 2.26 -10.27
C PRO A 107 -8.64 1.87 -8.83
N GLN A 108 -7.77 2.13 -7.85
CA GLN A 108 -8.02 1.73 -6.45
C GLN A 108 -9.27 2.42 -5.89
N SER A 109 -10.01 1.73 -5.02
CA SER A 109 -11.19 2.28 -4.36
C SER A 109 -10.87 3.00 -3.03
N GLY A 110 -9.65 2.84 -2.49
CA GLY A 110 -9.29 3.41 -1.20
C GLY A 110 -7.79 3.56 -0.92
N ASP A 111 -7.48 4.52 -0.07
CA ASP A 111 -6.15 4.77 0.51
C ASP A 111 -6.35 5.16 1.99
N SER A 112 -5.49 4.67 2.89
CA SER A 112 -5.47 5.03 4.30
C SER A 112 -4.19 5.77 4.66
N GLY A 113 -4.36 7.01 5.15
CA GLY A 113 -3.31 7.75 5.81
C GLY A 113 -3.30 7.50 7.30
N ASN A 114 -2.17 7.05 7.86
CA ASN A 114 -1.97 6.98 9.29
C ASN A 114 -0.69 7.73 9.70
N ALA A 115 -0.75 8.51 10.78
CA ALA A 115 0.41 9.15 11.38
C ALA A 115 1.03 8.18 12.41
N CYS A 116 1.68 7.12 11.94
CA CYS A 116 2.47 6.27 12.82
C CYS A 116 3.90 6.81 12.88
N TYR A 117 4.25 7.46 13.99
CA TYR A 117 5.63 7.81 14.35
C TYR A 117 6.53 6.56 14.43
#